data_AF-A0A2D4ZRS7-F1
#
_entry.id   AF-A0A2D4ZRS7-F1
#
_cell.length_a   1.000
_cell.length_b   1.000
_cell.length_c   1.000
_cell.angle_alpha   90.00
_cell.angle_beta   90.00
_cell.angle_gamma   90.00
#
_symmetry.space_group_name_H-M   'P 1'
#
loop_
_entity.id
_entity.type
_entity.pdbx_description
1 polymer ?
#
loop_
_entity_poly.entity_id
_entity_poly.type
_entity_poly.pdbx_seq_one_letter_code
_entity_poly.pdbx_strand_id
1 'polypeptide(L)'
;MGFRDTKEQSIGQCAMCGTKEGEARPVGRVIVELRPSIYKGEENFLCQTCFLLNNSEEARRESHLNDKKQLRWYQKLLKIGFSSKKNRE
;
A
#
# COMPACT_ATOMS: atom_id res chain seq x y z
N MET A 1 13.80 -24.20 -36.95
CA MET A 1 13.63 -23.03 -36.06
C MET A 1 12.75 -23.47 -34.90
N GLY A 2 13.37 -23.78 -33.75
CA GLY A 2 12.62 -24.16 -32.55
C GLY A 2 11.99 -22.91 -31.94
N PHE A 3 10.67 -22.85 -31.92
CA PHE A 3 9.93 -21.88 -31.13
C PHE A 3 10.28 -22.12 -29.67
N ARG A 4 10.95 -21.14 -29.07
CA ARG A 4 11.19 -21.13 -27.62
C ARG A 4 9.83 -20.99 -26.96
N ASP A 5 9.38 -22.05 -26.30
CA ASP A 5 8.36 -21.95 -25.27
C ASP A 5 8.91 -21.06 -24.16
N THR A 6 8.72 -19.75 -24.29
CA THR A 6 8.82 -18.83 -23.17
C THR A 6 7.73 -19.23 -22.20
N LYS A 7 8.16 -20.01 -21.20
CA LYS A 7 7.52 -20.32 -19.93
C LYS A 7 6.60 -19.17 -19.51
N GLU A 8 5.36 -19.22 -19.97
CA GLU A 8 4.28 -18.30 -19.61
C GLU A 8 3.92 -18.69 -18.17
N GLN A 9 4.69 -18.16 -17.21
CA GLN A 9 4.51 -18.41 -15.79
C GLN A 9 3.20 -17.74 -15.37
N SER A 10 2.10 -18.46 -15.54
CA SER A 10 0.82 -18.34 -14.84
C SER A 10 0.69 -17.14 -13.87
N ILE A 11 0.59 -15.92 -14.40
CA ILE A 11 0.12 -14.77 -13.61
C ILE A 11 -1.41 -14.84 -13.63
N GLY A 12 -1.96 -15.84 -12.94
CA GLY A 12 -3.32 -16.30 -13.23
C GLY A 12 -4.43 -15.37 -12.76
N GLN A 13 -4.19 -14.54 -11.74
CA GLN A 13 -5.24 -13.76 -11.08
C GLN A 13 -4.71 -12.71 -10.11
N CYS A 14 -5.50 -11.68 -9.87
CA CYS A 14 -5.27 -10.69 -8.84
C CYS A 14 -5.36 -11.32 -7.44
N ALA A 15 -4.33 -11.14 -6.60
CA ALA A 15 -4.31 -11.68 -5.23
C ALA A 15 -5.36 -11.07 -4.28
N MET A 16 -5.92 -9.90 -4.61
CA MET A 16 -6.91 -9.22 -3.78
C MET A 16 -8.36 -9.55 -4.16
N CYS A 17 -8.69 -9.58 -5.46
CA CYS A 17 -10.07 -9.78 -5.93
C CYS A 17 -10.27 -11.03 -6.81
N GLY A 18 -9.20 -11.75 -7.16
CA GLY A 18 -9.27 -12.98 -7.95
C GLY A 18 -9.52 -12.79 -9.45
N THR A 19 -9.63 -11.56 -9.95
CA THR A 19 -9.84 -11.33 -11.40
C THR A 19 -8.65 -11.80 -12.22
N LYS A 20 -8.91 -12.44 -13.35
CA LYS A 20 -7.85 -13.03 -14.19
C LYS A 20 -7.21 -11.98 -15.09
N GLU A 21 -5.94 -12.16 -15.39
CA GLU A 21 -5.29 -11.37 -16.44
C GLU A 21 -5.98 -11.63 -17.78
N GLY A 22 -6.15 -10.59 -18.60
CA GLY A 22 -6.84 -10.74 -19.89
C GLY A 22 -8.37 -10.67 -19.82
N GLU A 23 -8.96 -10.71 -18.62
CA GLU A 23 -10.42 -10.70 -18.46
C GLU A 23 -11.02 -9.34 -18.86
N ALA A 24 -12.16 -9.36 -19.56
CA ALA A 24 -12.85 -8.13 -19.94
C ALA A 24 -13.57 -7.54 -18.72
N ARG A 25 -13.26 -6.28 -18.37
CA ARG A 25 -14.04 -5.58 -17.34
C ARG A 25 -15.39 -5.14 -17.92
N PRO A 26 -16.51 -5.36 -17.20
CA PRO A 26 -17.83 -4.90 -17.64
C PRO A 26 -17.90 -3.37 -17.71
N VAL A 27 -17.08 -2.69 -16.92
CA VAL A 27 -16.96 -1.23 -16.90
C VAL A 27 -15.76 -0.81 -17.75
N GLY A 28 -15.99 -0.02 -18.79
CA GLY A 28 -14.94 0.65 -19.57
C GLY A 28 -14.30 -0.16 -20.71
N ARG A 29 -14.71 -1.41 -20.97
CA ARG A 29 -14.15 -2.27 -22.05
C ARG A 29 -12.62 -2.33 -22.05
N VAL A 30 -12.01 -2.39 -20.87
CA VAL A 30 -10.55 -2.52 -20.71
C VAL A 30 -10.23 -3.96 -20.30
N ILE A 31 -9.11 -4.47 -20.77
CA ILE A 31 -8.55 -5.77 -20.40
C ILE A 31 -7.92 -5.64 -19.00
N VAL A 32 -8.14 -6.64 -18.13
CA VAL A 32 -7.47 -6.67 -16.83
C VAL A 32 -5.96 -6.89 -17.04
N GLU A 33 -5.19 -5.87 -16.69
CA GLU A 33 -3.74 -5.94 -16.55
C GLU A 33 -3.37 -6.12 -15.07
N LEU A 34 -2.48 -7.08 -14.80
CA LEU A 34 -1.95 -7.31 -13.47
C LEU A 34 -0.60 -6.59 -13.31
N ARG A 35 -0.43 -5.91 -12.17
CA ARG A 35 0.81 -5.20 -11.82
C ARG A 35 1.44 -5.80 -10.56
N PRO A 36 2.78 -5.90 -10.51
CA PRO A 36 3.47 -6.35 -9.31
C PRO A 36 3.30 -5.33 -8.18
N SER A 37 3.04 -5.82 -6.96
CA SER A 37 2.84 -5.01 -5.77
C SER A 37 3.09 -5.84 -4.52
N ILE A 38 3.43 -5.17 -3.41
CA ILE A 38 3.53 -5.83 -2.11
C ILE A 38 2.13 -5.86 -1.50
N TYR A 39 1.56 -7.05 -1.36
CA TYR A 39 0.27 -7.25 -0.72
C TYR A 39 0.43 -8.22 0.45
N LYS A 40 -0.02 -7.82 1.64
CA LYS A 40 0.13 -8.60 2.89
C LYS A 40 1.59 -9.01 3.22
N GLY A 41 2.57 -8.23 2.77
CA GLY A 41 3.99 -8.46 3.05
C GLY A 41 4.68 -9.41 2.07
N GLU A 42 3.99 -9.87 1.03
CA GLU A 42 4.55 -10.72 -0.02
C GLU A 42 4.39 -10.06 -1.40
N GLU A 43 5.33 -10.34 -2.31
CA GLU A 43 5.22 -9.92 -3.71
C GLU A 43 4.07 -10.66 -4.39
N ASN A 44 3.07 -9.89 -4.84
CA ASN A 44 1.86 -10.39 -5.44
C ASN A 44 1.51 -9.56 -6.68
N PHE A 45 0.57 -10.08 -7.47
CA PHE A 45 0.04 -9.38 -8.64
C PHE A 45 -1.35 -8.85 -8.35
N LEU A 46 -1.56 -7.56 -8.61
CA LEU A 46 -2.84 -6.89 -8.37
C LEU A 46 -3.37 -6.28 -9.67
N CYS A 47 -4.68 -6.35 -9.89
CA CYS A 47 -5.29 -5.56 -10.95
C CYS A 47 -5.18 -4.07 -10.63
N GLN A 48 -5.29 -3.22 -11.66
CA GLN A 48 -5.10 -1.77 -11.52
C GLN A 48 -5.94 -1.13 -10.40
N THR A 49 -7.19 -1.56 -10.22
CA THR A 49 -8.05 -1.04 -9.14
C THR A 49 -7.54 -1.45 -7.76
N CYS A 50 -7.19 -2.74 -7.57
CA CYS A 50 -6.67 -3.24 -6.30
C CYS A 50 -5.29 -2.67 -5.98
N PHE A 51 -4.46 -2.42 -6.99
CA PHE A 51 -3.18 -1.75 -6.84
C PHE A 51 -3.32 -0.33 -6.26
N LEU A 52 -4.24 0.47 -6.82
CA LEU A 52 -4.51 1.83 -6.32
C LEU A 52 -5.05 1.81 -4.89
N LEU A 53 -5.95 0.87 -4.58
CA LEU A 53 -6.48 0.70 -3.23
C LEU A 53 -5.38 0.34 -2.23
N ASN A 54 -4.54 -0.65 -2.54
CA ASN A 54 -3.45 -1.07 -1.67
C ASN A 54 -2.50 0.10 -1.33
N ASN A 55 -2.03 0.81 -2.36
CA ASN A 55 -1.12 1.96 -2.17
C ASN A 55 -1.79 3.09 -1.38
N SER A 56 -3.09 3.31 -1.54
CA SER A 56 -3.82 4.33 -0.78
C SER A 56 -3.95 3.96 0.70
N GLU A 57 -4.12 2.68 1.02
CA GLU A 57 -4.14 2.20 2.40
C GLU A 57 -2.77 2.31 3.05
N GLU A 58 -1.71 1.96 2.32
CA GLU A 58 -0.32 2.12 2.77
C GLU A 58 0.00 3.59 3.07
N ALA A 59 -0.32 4.50 2.14
CA ALA A 59 -0.15 5.93 2.33
C ALA A 59 -0.92 6.47 3.56
N ARG A 60 -2.16 5.98 3.79
CA ARG A 60 -2.93 6.34 4.99
C ARG A 60 -2.28 5.84 6.28
N ARG A 61 -1.75 4.61 6.28
CA ARG A 61 -1.04 4.05 7.45
C ARG A 61 0.22 4.86 7.77
N GLU A 62 0.99 5.23 6.76
CA GLU A 62 2.19 6.06 6.93
C GLU A 62 1.85 7.45 7.46
N SER A 63 0.83 8.11 6.91
CA SER A 63 0.36 9.41 7.39
C SER A 63 -0.02 9.36 8.86
N HIS A 64 -0.83 8.37 9.26
CA HIS A 64 -1.29 8.24 10.65
C HIS A 64 -0.14 7.94 11.63
N LEU A 65 0.88 7.18 11.21
CA LEU A 65 2.09 6.98 12.01
C LEU A 65 2.89 8.28 12.18
N ASN A 66 2.95 9.11 11.14
CA ASN A 66 3.64 10.40 11.19
C ASN A 66 2.91 11.40 12.10
N ASP A 67 1.58 11.46 12.01
CA ASP A 67 0.73 12.30 12.88
C ASP A 67 0.91 11.94 14.35
N LYS A 68 0.96 10.64 14.67
CA LYS A 68 1.24 10.15 16.03
C LYS A 68 2.63 10.54 16.52
N LYS A 69 3.65 10.52 15.66
CA LYS A 69 5.02 10.95 16.02
C LYS A 69 5.06 12.45 16.33
N GLN A 70 4.43 13.27 15.50
CA GLN A 70 4.35 14.72 15.72
C GLN A 70 3.62 15.04 17.03
N LEU A 71 2.47 14.41 17.29
CA LEU A 71 1.73 14.60 18.55
C LEU A 71 2.58 14.26 19.79
N ARG A 72 3.35 13.16 19.75
CA ARG A 72 4.27 12.81 20.85
C ARG A 72 5.38 13.82 21.04
N TRP A 73 5.93 14.35 19.95
CA TRP A 73 6.97 15.38 20.01
C TRP A 73 6.44 16.69 20.63
N TYR A 74 5.27 17.16 20.19
CA TYR A 74 4.60 18.33 20.78
C TYR A 74 4.28 18.13 22.28
N GLN A 75 3.77 16.96 22.68
CA GLN A 75 3.53 16.65 24.10
C GLN A 75 4.81 16.69 24.94
N LYS A 76 5.95 16.25 24.39
CA LYS A 76 7.24 16.29 25.08
C LYS A 76 7.71 17.74 25.30
N LEU A 77 7.54 18.61 24.31
CA LEU A 77 7.88 20.04 24.44
C LEU A 77 7.02 20.76 25.48
N LEU A 78 5.71 20.52 25.48
CA LEU A 78 4.79 21.15 26.44
C LEU A 78 5.09 20.74 27.89
N LYS A 79 5.51 19.49 28.13
CA LYS A 79 5.91 19.02 29.47
C LYS A 79 7.20 19.66 29.98
N ILE A 80 8.15 19.97 29.09
CA ILE A 80 9.40 20.65 29.47
C ILE A 80 9.12 22.08 29.96
N GLY A 81 8.18 22.79 29.32
CA GLY A 81 7.77 24.14 29.75
C GLY A 81 7.07 24.19 31.12
N PHE A 82 6.29 23.16 31.48
CA PHE A 82 5.63 23.08 32.78
C PHE A 82 6.56 22.66 33.93
N SER A 83 7.60 21.87 33.67
CA SER A 83 8.52 21.41 34.71
C SER A 83 9.50 22.49 35.17
N SER A 84 9.70 23.56 34.38
CA SER A 84 10.63 24.65 34.70
C SER A 84 10.07 25.68 35.69
N LYS A 85 8.76 25.67 35.97
CA LYS A 85 8.11 26.61 36.91
C LYS A 85 8.09 26.17 38.37
N LYS A 86 8.59 24.97 38.71
CA LYS A 86 8.48 24.40 40.07
C LYS A 86 9.75 24.49 40.93
N ASN A 87 10.83 25.11 40.45
CA ASN A 87 12.11 25.26 41.16
C ASN A 87 12.46 26.73 41.45
N ARG A 88 11.45 27.52 41.84
CA ARG A 88 11.64 28.91 42.26
C ARG A 88 10.79 29.22 43.48
N GLU A 89 11.03 28.45 44.55
CA GLU A 89 10.70 28.77 45.94
C GLU A 89 11.82 28.22 46.83
#